data_AF-A0A0B2AN03-F1
#
_entry.id   AF-A0A0B2AN03-F1
#
_cell.length_a   1.000
_cell.length_b   1.000
_cell.length_c   1.000
_cell.angle_alpha   90.00
_cell.angle_beta   90.00
_cell.angle_gamma   90.00
#
_symmetry.space_group_name_H-M   'P 1'
#
loop_
_entity.id
_entity.type
_entity.pdbx_description
1 polymer ?
#
loop_
_entity_poly.entity_id
_entity_poly.type
_entity_poly.pdbx_seq_one_letter_code
_entity_poly.pdbx_strand_id
1 'polypeptide(L)'
;MSPKGESGKLRQISGPGADVPVGEQGLLFSEDLPVLDEEAGYRGPTACKAAGITYRQLDYWARTGLVEPTVRGAAGSGSQRLYGFRDILVLKVVKRLLDTGVSLQQIRIAVGHLRERGVEDLAQITLMSDGASVYECTSADEVIDLVQGGQGVFGIAVGRVWREVEGSLAELPSEHAEDQTFPGDELGRRRAARKTG
;
A
#
# COMPACT_ATOMS: atom_id res chain seq x y z
N MET A 1 30.56 -8.33 -63.23
CA MET A 1 29.90 -7.01 -63.26
C MET A 1 28.65 -7.08 -62.39
N SER A 2 28.67 -6.46 -61.22
CA SER A 2 27.46 -5.89 -60.61
C SER A 2 27.35 -4.43 -61.10
N PRO A 3 26.15 -3.84 -61.16
CA PRO A 3 25.61 -3.09 -60.00
C PRO A 3 24.10 -3.38 -59.74
N LYS A 4 23.66 -3.46 -58.48
CA LYS A 4 23.03 -2.42 -57.60
C LYS A 4 21.63 -1.97 -58.06
N GLY A 5 20.58 -2.25 -57.29
CA GLY A 5 19.91 -1.30 -56.37
C GLY A 5 18.52 -0.99 -56.97
N GLU A 6 17.40 -0.77 -56.30
CA GLU A 6 17.11 -0.34 -54.93
C GLU A 6 15.61 -0.60 -54.64
N SER A 7 15.32 -0.64 -53.34
CA SER A 7 14.05 -0.65 -52.62
C SER A 7 12.81 0.05 -53.22
N GLY A 8 11.66 -0.55 -52.90
CA GLY A 8 10.53 0.18 -52.32
C GLY A 8 9.35 0.43 -53.27
N LYS A 9 8.15 -0.06 -52.90
CA LYS A 9 7.13 0.76 -52.22
C LYS A 9 5.83 -0.04 -52.10
N LEU A 10 5.34 -0.15 -50.86
CA LEU A 10 3.99 -0.64 -50.57
C LEU A 10 2.95 0.20 -51.34
N ARG A 11 1.96 -0.48 -51.90
CA ARG A 11 0.79 0.16 -52.51
C ARG A 11 -0.13 0.68 -51.42
N GLN A 12 -0.31 1.99 -51.45
CA GLN A 12 -1.36 2.78 -50.82
C GLN A 12 -2.72 2.43 -51.44
N ILE A 13 -3.72 2.20 -50.60
CA ILE A 13 -5.14 2.29 -50.98
C ILE A 13 -5.76 3.40 -50.14
N SER A 14 -6.18 4.45 -50.83
CA SER A 14 -6.95 5.58 -50.32
C SER A 14 -8.38 5.49 -50.88
N GLY A 15 -9.39 5.67 -50.03
CA GLY A 15 -10.80 5.80 -50.40
C GLY A 15 -11.73 5.69 -49.18
N PRO A 16 -12.88 6.38 -49.13
CA PRO A 16 -13.10 7.40 -48.10
C PRO A 16 -14.30 7.14 -47.17
N GLY A 17 -14.30 7.84 -46.03
CA GLY A 17 -15.51 8.42 -45.44
C GLY A 17 -16.26 7.61 -44.38
N ALA A 18 -15.98 7.90 -43.11
CA ALA A 18 -17.00 8.17 -42.11
C ALA A 18 -16.34 8.92 -40.95
N ASP A 19 -16.54 10.24 -40.94
CA ASP A 19 -16.17 11.14 -39.87
C ASP A 19 -17.05 10.80 -38.65
N VAL A 20 -16.54 9.95 -37.76
CA VAL A 20 -17.17 9.70 -36.47
C VAL A 20 -16.75 10.86 -35.57
N PRO A 21 -17.68 11.67 -35.05
CA PRO A 21 -17.33 12.71 -34.10
C PRO A 21 -16.74 12.00 -32.89
N VAL A 22 -15.41 12.10 -32.74
CA VAL A 22 -14.72 11.75 -31.50
C VAL A 22 -15.25 12.73 -30.48
N GLY A 23 -16.28 12.30 -29.76
CA GLY A 23 -16.79 13.06 -28.64
C GLY A 23 -15.60 13.39 -27.74
N GLU A 24 -15.44 14.67 -27.44
CA GLU A 24 -14.59 15.19 -26.37
C GLU A 24 -15.15 14.73 -25.00
N GLN A 25 -15.34 13.44 -24.82
CA GLN A 25 -15.31 12.84 -23.50
C GLN A 25 -13.83 12.66 -23.21
N GLY A 26 -13.24 13.72 -22.66
CA GLY A 26 -11.93 13.66 -22.04
C GLY A 26 -11.88 12.44 -21.11
N LEU A 27 -10.70 11.81 -21.07
CA LEU A 27 -10.37 10.73 -20.15
C LEU A 27 -10.89 11.07 -18.74
N LEU A 28 -12.07 10.56 -18.40
CA LEU A 28 -12.70 10.80 -17.08
C LEU A 28 -12.17 9.85 -16.01
N PHE A 29 -11.11 9.12 -16.37
CA PHE A 29 -10.29 8.28 -15.51
C PHE A 29 -8.83 8.62 -15.83
N SER A 30 -8.43 9.87 -15.61
CA SER A 30 -7.07 10.08 -15.13
C SER A 30 -6.92 9.21 -13.88
N GLU A 31 -5.88 8.40 -13.83
CA GLU A 31 -5.50 7.62 -12.64
C GLU A 31 -5.02 8.58 -11.53
N ASP A 32 -5.89 9.50 -11.14
CA ASP A 32 -5.70 10.37 -9.99
C ASP A 32 -5.90 9.48 -8.77
N LEU A 33 -4.79 8.88 -8.31
CA LEU A 33 -4.74 8.34 -6.95
C LEU A 33 -5.23 9.46 -6.03
N PRO A 34 -6.22 9.20 -5.15
CA PRO A 34 -6.69 10.23 -4.25
C PRO A 34 -5.51 10.74 -3.45
N VAL A 35 -5.46 12.06 -3.27
CA VAL A 35 -4.52 12.69 -2.34
C VAL A 35 -4.75 12.03 -0.99
N LEU A 36 -3.84 11.16 -0.58
CA LEU A 36 -3.92 10.53 0.72
C LEU A 36 -3.81 11.64 1.76
N ASP A 37 -4.79 11.69 2.65
CA ASP A 37 -4.66 12.47 3.85
C ASP A 37 -3.62 11.78 4.75
N GLU A 38 -2.38 12.27 4.70
CA GLU A 38 -1.27 11.75 5.50
C GLU A 38 -1.49 11.95 7.00
N GLU A 39 -2.39 12.85 7.39
CA GLU A 39 -2.73 13.15 8.79
C GLU A 39 -3.88 12.28 9.31
N ALA A 40 -4.60 11.58 8.42
CA ALA A 40 -5.65 10.66 8.77
C ALA A 40 -5.10 9.39 9.44
N GLY A 41 -5.47 9.20 10.69
CA GLY A 41 -5.10 8.07 11.53
C GLY A 41 -6.27 7.14 11.83
N TYR A 42 -6.00 5.84 11.80
CA TYR A 42 -7.00 4.81 12.08
C TYR A 42 -6.64 4.05 13.33
N ARG A 43 -7.62 3.84 14.20
CA ARG A 43 -7.46 3.07 15.43
C ARG A 43 -7.19 1.60 15.14
N GLY A 44 -6.59 0.90 16.11
CA GLY A 44 -6.30 -0.53 16.02
C GLY A 44 -7.45 -1.40 15.51
N PRO A 45 -8.70 -1.28 16.01
CA PRO A 45 -9.83 -2.05 15.49
C PRO A 45 -10.12 -1.79 14.01
N THR A 46 -10.07 -0.53 13.57
CA THR A 46 -10.26 -0.13 12.17
C THR A 46 -9.15 -0.70 11.29
N ALA A 47 -7.89 -0.54 11.70
CA ALA A 47 -6.73 -1.09 11.01
C ALA A 47 -6.81 -2.62 10.89
N CYS A 48 -7.21 -3.32 11.97
CA CYS A 48 -7.40 -4.78 11.96
C CYS A 48 -8.46 -5.20 10.94
N LYS A 49 -9.61 -4.50 10.90
CA LYS A 49 -10.70 -4.78 9.98
C LYS A 49 -10.27 -4.59 8.53
N ALA A 50 -9.66 -3.45 8.20
CA ALA A 50 -9.23 -3.12 6.85
C ALA A 50 -8.10 -4.03 6.34
N ALA A 51 -7.15 -4.40 7.20
CA ALA A 51 -6.06 -5.31 6.84
C ALA A 51 -6.45 -6.80 6.92
N GLY A 52 -7.58 -7.14 7.54
CA GLY A 52 -8.01 -8.53 7.74
C GLY A 52 -7.15 -9.31 8.74
N ILE A 53 -6.65 -8.65 9.77
CA ILE A 53 -5.78 -9.24 10.79
C ILE A 53 -6.42 -9.19 12.18
N THR A 54 -5.93 -10.04 13.08
CA THR A 54 -6.35 -9.99 14.49
C THR A 54 -5.62 -8.88 15.24
N TYR A 55 -6.23 -8.40 16.32
CA TYR A 55 -5.59 -7.42 17.21
C TYR A 55 -4.26 -7.92 17.79
N ARG A 56 -4.14 -9.23 18.04
CA ARG A 56 -2.90 -9.84 18.53
C ARG A 56 -1.78 -9.79 17.48
N GLN A 57 -2.11 -10.01 16.20
CA GLN A 57 -1.14 -9.85 15.12
C GLN A 57 -0.69 -8.40 15.01
N LEU A 58 -1.63 -7.45 15.04
CA LEU A 58 -1.31 -6.02 15.03
C LEU A 58 -0.38 -5.63 16.19
N ASP A 59 -0.70 -6.01 17.42
CA ASP A 59 0.13 -5.69 18.58
C ASP A 59 1.51 -6.35 18.53
N TYR A 60 1.57 -7.63 18.12
CA TYR A 60 2.84 -8.33 17.98
C TYR A 60 3.75 -7.68 16.91
N TRP A 61 3.19 -7.31 15.76
CA TRP A 61 3.94 -6.67 14.69
C TRP A 61 4.39 -5.25 15.04
N ALA A 62 3.58 -4.49 15.77
CA ALA A 62 4.00 -3.19 16.30
C ALA A 62 5.10 -3.34 17.34
N ARG A 63 4.96 -4.26 18.30
CA ARG A 63 5.96 -4.46 19.35
C ARG A 63 7.29 -5.01 18.84
N THR A 64 7.28 -5.73 17.72
CA THR A 64 8.49 -6.27 17.09
C THR A 64 9.04 -5.38 15.98
N GLY A 65 8.48 -4.18 15.77
CA GLY A 65 8.90 -3.23 14.74
C GLY A 65 8.68 -3.71 13.30
N LEU A 66 7.87 -4.76 13.09
CA LEU A 66 7.52 -5.17 11.73
C LEU A 66 6.61 -4.13 11.08
N VAL A 67 5.57 -3.68 11.77
CA VAL A 67 4.73 -2.55 11.36
C VAL A 67 4.36 -1.68 12.56
N GLU A 68 4.90 -0.47 12.59
CA GLU A 68 4.64 0.52 13.63
C GLU A 68 3.64 1.58 13.15
N PRO A 69 2.83 2.16 14.04
CA PRO A 69 1.95 3.26 13.69
C PRO A 69 2.77 4.51 13.32
N THR A 70 2.52 5.08 12.14
CA THR A 70 3.22 6.27 11.64
C THR A 70 2.53 7.58 12.00
N VAL A 71 1.19 7.58 12.14
CA VAL A 71 0.43 8.79 12.50
C VAL A 71 0.55 9.11 13.99
N ARG A 72 0.37 8.11 14.85
CA ARG A 72 0.57 8.29 16.30
C ARG A 72 1.03 7.02 16.99
N GLY A 73 2.19 7.10 17.64
CA GLY A 73 2.71 6.06 18.51
C GLY A 73 1.96 5.91 19.84
N ALA A 74 2.38 4.94 20.64
CA ALA A 74 1.95 4.86 22.04
C ALA A 74 2.83 5.76 22.91
N ALA A 75 2.23 6.71 23.63
CA ALA A 75 2.88 7.59 24.60
C ALA A 75 2.19 7.45 25.98
N GLY A 76 2.66 6.50 26.79
CA GLY A 76 2.13 6.28 28.14
C GLY A 76 0.74 5.63 28.21
N SER A 77 0.19 5.55 29.42
CA SER A 77 -1.12 4.94 29.68
C SER A 77 -2.25 5.79 29.10
N GLY A 78 -3.16 5.17 28.35
CA GLY A 78 -4.33 5.84 27.73
C GLY A 78 -4.08 6.43 26.35
N SER A 79 -2.83 6.50 25.89
CA SER A 79 -2.52 6.89 24.50
C SER A 79 -3.00 5.83 23.52
N GLN A 80 -3.49 6.30 22.38
CA GLN A 80 -4.07 5.44 21.34
C GLN A 80 -3.20 5.52 20.11
N ARG A 81 -2.77 4.35 19.64
CA ARG A 81 -2.02 4.22 18.38
C ARG A 81 -2.95 4.56 17.22
N LEU A 82 -2.48 5.43 16.34
CA LEU A 82 -3.13 5.74 15.08
C LEU A 82 -2.24 5.27 13.94
N TYR A 83 -2.80 4.42 13.09
CA TYR A 83 -2.15 3.85 11.93
C TYR A 83 -2.54 4.65 10.70
N GLY A 84 -1.59 5.08 9.88
CA GLY A 84 -1.88 5.74 8.62
C GLY A 84 -2.35 4.74 7.55
N PHE A 85 -2.83 5.25 6.43
CA PHE A 85 -3.22 4.42 5.27
C PHE A 85 -2.10 3.46 4.87
N ARG A 86 -0.87 3.98 4.79
CA ARG A 86 0.32 3.22 4.39
C ARG A 86 0.64 2.09 5.36
N ASP A 87 0.45 2.30 6.66
CA ASP A 87 0.64 1.24 7.66
C ASP A 87 -0.34 0.09 7.38
N ILE A 88 -1.60 0.41 7.11
CA ILE A 88 -2.66 -0.58 6.85
C ILE A 88 -2.41 -1.34 5.56
N LEU A 89 -1.93 -0.67 4.50
CA LEU A 89 -1.47 -1.32 3.28
C LEU A 89 -0.38 -2.34 3.58
N VAL A 90 0.67 -1.92 4.30
CA VAL A 90 1.78 -2.81 4.67
C VAL A 90 1.28 -3.97 5.54
N LEU A 91 0.40 -3.73 6.53
CA LEU A 91 -0.21 -4.78 7.34
C LEU A 91 -0.92 -5.83 6.47
N LYS A 92 -1.67 -5.40 5.46
CA LYS A 92 -2.40 -6.30 4.57
C LYS A 92 -1.47 -7.08 3.63
N VAL A 93 -0.39 -6.46 3.15
CA VAL A 93 0.65 -7.15 2.37
C VAL A 93 1.39 -8.18 3.22
N VAL A 94 1.81 -7.82 4.43
CA VAL A 94 2.43 -8.74 5.40
C VAL A 94 1.54 -9.95 5.65
N LYS A 95 0.25 -9.72 5.89
CA LYS A 95 -0.73 -10.80 6.06
C LYS A 95 -0.74 -11.73 4.83
N ARG A 96 -0.87 -11.19 3.62
CA ARG A 96 -0.93 -12.00 2.39
C ARG A 96 0.34 -12.83 2.17
N LEU A 97 1.51 -12.27 2.46
CA LEU A 97 2.78 -13.00 2.40
C LEU A 97 2.86 -14.13 3.45
N LEU A 98 2.35 -13.91 4.66
CA LEU A 98 2.29 -14.96 5.69
C LEU A 98 1.30 -16.06 5.33
N ASP A 99 0.13 -15.70 4.80
CA ASP A 99 -0.93 -16.65 4.43
C ASP A 99 -0.46 -17.59 3.29
N THR A 100 0.54 -17.20 2.48
CA THR A 100 1.16 -18.05 1.46
C THR A 100 2.40 -18.81 1.94
N GLY A 101 2.81 -18.64 3.20
CA GLY A 101 3.91 -19.38 3.81
C GLY A 101 5.30 -18.74 3.67
N VAL A 102 5.39 -17.47 3.25
CA VAL A 102 6.69 -16.76 3.24
C VAL A 102 7.19 -16.57 4.66
N SER A 103 8.50 -16.82 4.85
CA SER A 103 9.12 -16.65 6.16
C SER A 103 9.10 -15.20 6.64
N LEU A 104 8.98 -15.00 7.96
CA LEU A 104 8.97 -13.68 8.58
C LEU A 104 10.24 -12.86 8.28
N GLN A 105 11.37 -13.54 8.09
CA GLN A 105 12.64 -12.90 7.72
C GLN A 105 12.56 -12.26 6.33
N GLN A 106 12.04 -12.98 5.34
CA GLN A 106 11.88 -12.45 3.98
C GLN A 106 10.83 -11.35 3.93
N ILE A 107 9.77 -11.48 4.72
CA ILE A 107 8.76 -10.43 4.85
C ILE A 107 9.38 -9.14 5.40
N ARG A 108 10.27 -9.19 6.39
CA ARG A 108 10.95 -7.98 6.89
C ARG A 108 11.75 -7.27 5.80
N ILE A 109 12.46 -8.03 4.96
CA ILE A 109 13.25 -7.49 3.85
C ILE A 109 12.31 -6.80 2.86
N ALA A 110 11.26 -7.49 2.41
CA ALA A 110 10.28 -6.95 1.46
C ALA A 110 9.57 -5.68 1.99
N VAL A 111 9.17 -5.69 3.26
CA VAL A 111 8.54 -4.52 3.90
C VAL A 111 9.50 -3.33 3.99
N GLY A 112 10.79 -3.58 4.22
CA GLY A 112 11.82 -2.54 4.19
C GLY A 112 11.84 -1.82 2.85
N HIS A 113 11.88 -2.57 1.75
CA HIS A 113 11.86 -2.01 0.40
C HIS A 113 10.57 -1.22 0.10
N LEU A 114 9.40 -1.74 0.50
CA LEU A 114 8.15 -1.00 0.35
C LEU A 114 8.16 0.34 1.11
N ARG A 115 8.87 0.39 2.25
CA ARG A 115 8.93 1.59 3.10
C ARG A 115 9.79 2.70 2.53
N GLU A 116 10.75 2.39 1.68
CA GLU A 116 11.66 3.36 1.07
C GLU A 116 11.03 4.07 -0.14
N ARG A 117 9.91 3.54 -0.66
CA ARG A 117 9.25 4.06 -1.86
C ARG A 117 8.12 5.05 -1.57
N GLY A 118 7.94 5.98 -2.50
CA GLY A 118 6.83 6.92 -2.50
C GLY A 118 5.49 6.22 -2.72
N VAL A 119 4.40 6.90 -2.34
CA VAL A 119 3.03 6.38 -2.47
C VAL A 119 2.67 6.05 -3.93
N GLU A 120 3.06 6.89 -4.87
CA GLU A 120 2.77 6.76 -6.30
C GLU A 120 3.43 5.52 -6.91
N ASP A 121 4.64 5.20 -6.47
CA ASP A 121 5.40 4.03 -6.95
C ASP A 121 4.76 2.71 -6.53
N LEU A 122 4.07 2.67 -5.37
CA LEU A 122 3.47 1.44 -4.83
C LEU A 122 2.36 0.87 -5.72
N ALA A 123 1.71 1.71 -6.53
CA ALA A 123 0.61 1.28 -7.40
C ALA A 123 1.07 0.33 -8.52
N GLN A 124 2.31 0.47 -8.99
CA GLN A 124 2.88 -0.30 -10.11
C GLN A 124 3.64 -1.54 -9.65
N ILE A 125 3.81 -1.74 -8.34
CA ILE A 125 4.59 -2.84 -7.80
C ILE A 125 3.78 -4.13 -7.74
N THR A 126 4.40 -5.21 -8.20
CA THR A 126 3.99 -6.58 -7.93
C THR A 126 5.07 -7.28 -7.13
N LEU A 127 4.74 -7.68 -5.90
CA LEU A 127 5.63 -8.53 -5.10
C LEU A 127 5.47 -9.98 -5.56
N MET A 128 6.56 -10.61 -5.98
CA MET A 128 6.60 -12.00 -6.40
C MET A 128 7.40 -12.83 -5.41
N SER A 129 6.95 -14.03 -5.08
CA SER A 129 7.70 -14.89 -4.17
C SER A 129 7.54 -16.37 -4.50
N ASP A 130 8.65 -17.09 -4.34
CA ASP A 130 8.79 -18.55 -4.43
C ASP A 130 8.75 -19.22 -3.04
N GLY A 131 8.45 -18.46 -1.98
CA GLY A 131 8.48 -18.89 -0.58
C GLY A 131 9.84 -18.74 0.11
N ALA A 132 10.95 -18.74 -0.65
CA ALA A 132 12.30 -18.58 -0.13
C ALA A 132 12.82 -17.14 -0.23
N SER A 133 12.37 -16.41 -1.24
CA SER A 133 12.74 -15.03 -1.56
C SER A 133 11.50 -14.22 -1.95
N VAL A 134 11.60 -12.90 -1.83
CA VAL A 134 10.58 -11.96 -2.31
C VAL A 134 11.25 -10.99 -3.27
N TYR A 135 10.69 -10.88 -4.47
CA TYR A 135 11.13 -10.01 -5.54
C TYR A 135 10.12 -8.91 -5.74
N GLU A 136 10.61 -7.73 -6.08
CA GLU A 136 9.77 -6.62 -6.49
C GLU A 136 9.84 -6.52 -8.01
N CYS A 137 8.68 -6.63 -8.67
CA CYS A 137 8.58 -6.47 -10.11
C CYS A 137 7.76 -5.21 -10.41
N THR A 138 8.26 -4.39 -11.34
CA THR A 138 7.59 -3.16 -11.81
C THR A 138 7.14 -3.28 -13.26
N SER A 139 7.50 -4.37 -13.94
CA SER A 139 7.09 -4.64 -15.32
C SER A 139 6.66 -6.10 -15.51
N ALA A 140 5.91 -6.36 -16.58
CA ALA A 140 5.49 -7.71 -16.94
C ALA A 140 6.67 -8.61 -17.35
N ASP A 141 7.71 -8.04 -17.97
CA ASP A 141 8.89 -8.78 -18.42
C ASP A 141 9.68 -9.34 -17.22
N GLU A 142 9.87 -8.56 -16.15
CA GLU A 142 10.50 -9.02 -14.92
C GLU A 142 9.72 -10.18 -14.27
N VAL A 143 8.39 -10.14 -14.33
CA VAL A 143 7.54 -11.23 -13.85
C VAL A 143 7.74 -12.49 -14.70
N ILE A 144 7.78 -12.34 -16.03
CA ILE A 144 7.98 -13.44 -16.97
C ILE A 144 9.34 -14.11 -16.72
N ASP A 145 10.41 -13.32 -16.60
CA ASP A 145 11.77 -13.81 -16.38
C ASP A 145 11.88 -14.64 -15.11
N LEU A 146 11.17 -14.24 -14.04
CA LEU A 146 11.15 -14.98 -12.78
C LEU A 146 10.48 -16.36 -12.92
N VAL A 147 9.39 -16.45 -13.71
CA VAL A 147 8.59 -17.66 -13.91
C VAL A 147 9.24 -18.62 -14.91
N GLN A 148 10.02 -18.11 -15.87
CA GLN A 148 10.65 -18.92 -16.93
C GLN A 148 11.52 -20.07 -16.39
N GLY A 149 12.03 -19.97 -15.16
CA GLY A 149 12.78 -21.03 -14.49
C GLY A 149 11.97 -22.29 -14.13
N GLY A 150 10.65 -22.33 -14.40
CA GLY A 150 9.78 -23.47 -14.09
C GLY A 150 9.40 -23.60 -12.61
N GLN A 151 9.72 -22.58 -11.81
CA GLN A 151 9.40 -22.47 -10.40
C GLN A 151 7.98 -21.92 -10.19
N GLY A 152 7.26 -22.46 -9.21
CA GLY A 152 5.96 -21.94 -8.80
C GLY A 152 6.15 -20.66 -7.98
N VAL A 153 5.62 -19.55 -8.47
CA VAL A 153 5.65 -18.26 -7.77
C VAL A 153 4.24 -17.76 -7.52
N PHE A 154 4.07 -17.02 -6.43
CA PHE A 154 2.83 -16.28 -6.18
C PHE A 154 3.12 -14.78 -6.26
N GLY A 155 2.15 -14.04 -6.79
CA GLY A 155 2.24 -12.59 -6.97
C GLY A 155 1.21 -11.84 -6.13
N ILE A 156 1.62 -10.73 -5.53
CA ILE A 156 0.77 -9.74 -4.88
C ILE A 156 0.95 -8.41 -5.62
N ALA A 157 -0.03 -8.07 -6.46
CA ALA A 157 -0.11 -6.73 -7.05
C ALA A 157 -0.46 -5.72 -5.94
N VAL A 158 0.53 -4.91 -5.52
CA VAL A 158 0.39 -3.96 -4.41
C VAL A 158 -0.67 -2.90 -4.75
N GLY A 159 -0.72 -2.42 -5.99
CA GLY A 159 -1.78 -1.50 -6.45
C GLY A 159 -3.18 -2.08 -6.36
N ARG A 160 -3.36 -3.41 -6.40
CA ARG A 160 -4.68 -4.02 -6.13
C ARG A 160 -5.00 -4.00 -4.63
N VAL A 161 -4.02 -4.32 -3.79
CA VAL A 161 -4.18 -4.27 -2.32
C VAL A 161 -4.51 -2.86 -1.87
N TRP A 162 -3.88 -1.86 -2.49
CA TRP A 162 -4.17 -0.44 -2.30
C TRP A 162 -5.67 -0.13 -2.41
N ARG A 163 -6.26 -0.39 -3.59
CA ARG A 163 -7.67 -0.11 -3.87
C ARG A 163 -8.60 -0.85 -2.91
N GLU A 164 -8.23 -2.06 -2.50
CA GLU A 164 -9.02 -2.79 -1.50
C GLU A 164 -8.96 -2.15 -0.10
N VAL A 165 -7.79 -1.64 0.31
CA VAL A 165 -7.64 -0.93 1.59
C VAL A 165 -8.41 0.38 1.55
N GLU A 166 -8.26 1.14 0.47
CA GLU A 166 -9.01 2.36 0.21
C GLU A 166 -10.52 2.13 0.30
N GLY A 167 -11.06 1.18 -0.46
CA GLY A 167 -12.49 0.86 -0.39
C GLY A 167 -12.93 0.38 0.99
N SER A 168 -12.06 -0.31 1.74
CA SER A 168 -12.37 -0.72 3.11
C SER A 168 -12.39 0.46 4.08
N LEU A 169 -11.54 1.46 3.90
CA LEU A 169 -11.41 2.61 4.80
C LEU A 169 -12.40 3.73 4.48
N ALA A 170 -12.87 3.84 3.24
CA ALA A 170 -13.86 4.83 2.81
C ALA A 170 -15.17 4.78 3.65
N GLU A 171 -15.50 3.63 4.23
CA GLU A 171 -16.70 3.43 5.06
C GLU A 171 -16.40 3.40 6.57
N LEU A 172 -15.15 3.61 7.00
CA LEU A 172 -14.71 3.43 8.38
C LEU A 172 -14.32 4.75 9.05
N PRO A 173 -14.49 4.87 10.39
CA PRO A 173 -14.08 6.07 11.11
C PRO A 173 -12.56 6.29 11.06
N SER A 174 -12.14 7.52 10.73
CA SER A 174 -10.78 8.05 10.83
C SER A 174 -10.69 9.12 11.93
N GLU A 175 -9.47 9.41 12.41
CA GLU A 175 -9.16 10.49 13.35
C GLU A 175 -7.97 11.29 12.86
N HIS A 176 -7.98 12.61 13.03
CA HIS A 176 -6.81 13.41 12.69
C HIS A 176 -5.78 13.43 13.83
N ALA A 177 -4.51 13.56 13.47
CA ALA A 177 -3.39 13.59 14.40
C ALA A 177 -3.45 14.76 15.41
N GLU A 178 -4.29 15.77 15.20
CA GLU A 178 -4.36 16.98 16.04
C GLU A 178 -5.52 16.96 17.07
N ASP A 179 -6.51 16.09 16.92
CA ASP A 179 -7.80 16.17 17.65
C ASP A 179 -7.74 15.87 19.16
N GLN A 180 -6.56 15.64 19.75
CA GLN A 180 -6.45 15.39 21.19
C GLN A 180 -6.35 16.67 22.02
N THR A 181 -7.50 17.29 22.25
CA THR A 181 -7.69 18.11 23.46
C THR A 181 -7.78 17.18 24.67
N PHE A 182 -6.66 16.85 25.29
CA PHE A 182 -6.69 16.18 26.59
C PHE A 182 -7.35 17.13 27.61
N PRO A 183 -8.44 16.74 28.30
CA PRO A 183 -8.77 17.35 29.57
C PRO A 183 -7.61 16.99 30.49
N GLY A 184 -6.60 17.86 30.59
CA GLY A 184 -5.34 17.55 31.27
C GLY A 184 -5.60 16.99 32.67
N ASP A 185 -4.74 16.05 33.11
CA ASP A 185 -4.85 15.19 34.30
C ASP A 185 -5.51 15.85 35.53
N GLU A 186 -6.84 15.98 35.49
CA GLU A 186 -7.61 16.70 36.49
C GLU A 186 -7.62 15.89 37.80
N LEU A 187 -7.57 14.55 37.68
CA LEU A 187 -7.48 13.62 38.79
C LEU A 187 -6.12 13.71 39.50
N GLY A 188 -5.01 13.82 38.76
CA GLY A 188 -3.68 14.04 39.31
C GLY A 188 -3.56 15.39 40.00
N ARG A 189 -4.08 16.47 39.40
CA ARG A 189 -4.14 17.80 40.05
C ARG A 189 -4.96 17.75 41.34
N ARG A 190 -6.12 17.10 41.33
CA ARG A 190 -6.97 16.92 42.52
C ARG A 190 -6.29 16.08 43.61
N ARG A 191 -5.48 15.07 43.24
CA ARG A 191 -4.70 14.26 44.20
C ARG A 191 -3.55 15.06 44.82
N ALA A 192 -2.86 15.88 44.04
CA ALA A 192 -1.81 16.76 44.54
C ALA A 192 -2.37 17.80 45.54
N ALA A 193 -3.53 18.39 45.23
CA ALA A 193 -4.19 19.36 46.09
C ALA A 193 -4.68 18.79 47.45
N ARG A 194 -4.89 17.47 47.57
CA ARG A 194 -5.30 16.83 48.83
C ARG A 194 -4.15 16.37 49.72
N LYS A 195 -2.91 16.32 49.21
CA LYS A 195 -1.74 15.84 49.97
C LYS A 195 -0.99 16.93 50.75
N THR A 196 -1.48 18.16 50.73
CA THR A 196 -0.84 19.33 51.37
C THR A 196 -1.58 19.83 52.62
N GLY A 197 -2.40 18.98 53.26
CA GLY A 197 -3.12 19.28 54.49
C GLY A 197 -2.71 18.36 55.63
#